data_AF-A0A8J6Z1W2-F1
#
_entry.id   AF-A0A8J6Z1W2-F1
#
_cell.length_a   1.000
_cell.length_b   1.000
_cell.length_c   1.000
_cell.angle_alpha   90.00
_cell.angle_beta   90.00
_cell.angle_gamma   90.00
#
_symmetry.space_group_name_H-M   'P 1'
#
loop_
_entity.id
_entity.type
_entity.pdbx_description
1 polymer ?
#
loop_
_entity_poly.entity_id
_entity_poly.type
_entity_poly.pdbx_seq_one_letter_code
_entity_poly.pdbx_strand_id
1 'polypeptide(L)' 'MTKFIFVTGGVVSSLGKGITAASLGRLLRNRGLTVSIQKFDPYINVDPGTMSPYQHGEVFVTGDGAETDLD' A
#
# COMPACT_ATOMS: atom_id res chain seq x y z
N MET A 1 13.00 -10.99 16.24
CA MET A 1 13.52 -9.87 15.41
C MET A 1 12.64 -9.73 14.19
N THR A 2 12.06 -8.56 13.96
CA THR A 2 11.21 -8.28 12.79
C THR A 2 12.02 -8.36 11.49
N LYS A 3 11.42 -8.91 10.44
CA LYS A 3 12.02 -8.99 9.10
C LYS A 3 11.33 -7.99 8.18
N PHE A 4 12.09 -7.38 7.28
CA PHE A 4 11.61 -6.40 6.32
C PHE A 4 11.80 -6.92 4.90
N ILE A 5 10.76 -6.78 4.07
CA ILE A 5 10.78 -7.10 2.64
C ILE A 5 10.46 -5.79 1.92
N PHE A 6 11.40 -5.29 1.12
CA PHE A 6 11.19 -4.10 0.32
C PHE A 6 10.70 -4.50 -1.07
N VAL A 7 9.58 -3.93 -1.51
CA VAL A 7 9.02 -4.15 -2.84
C VAL A 7 9.24 -2.88 -3.65
N THR A 8 10.05 -2.96 -4.70
CA THR A 8 10.35 -1.85 -5.61
C THR A 8 9.79 -2.14 -7.02
N GLY A 9 9.60 -1.10 -7.82
CA GLY A 9 9.15 -1.20 -9.21
C GLY A 9 10.19 -0.67 -10.18
N GLY A 10 10.35 -1.34 -11.32
CA GLY A 10 11.20 -0.89 -12.42
C GLY A 10 10.43 -0.81 -13.74
N VAL A 11 11.04 -0.16 -14.73
CA VAL A 11 10.55 0.01 -16.10
C VAL A 11 9.33 0.93 -16.23
N VAL A 12 8.16 0.53 -15.72
CA VAL A 12 6.92 1.31 -15.82
C VAL A 12 6.07 1.25 -14.54
N SER A 13 5.22 2.25 -14.33
CA SER A 13 4.17 2.23 -13.30
C SER A 13 2.99 1.31 -13.69
N SER A 14 2.03 1.13 -12.78
CA SER A 14 0.80 0.34 -13.02
C SER A 14 0.97 -1.16 -13.29
N LEU A 15 2.10 -1.75 -12.87
CA LEU A 15 2.39 -3.20 -12.99
C LEU A 15 1.69 -4.10 -11.95
N GLY A 16 0.79 -3.56 -11.11
CA GLY A 16 0.14 -4.36 -10.05
C GLY A 16 1.04 -4.68 -8.85
N LYS A 17 1.90 -3.73 -8.46
CA LYS A 17 2.82 -3.89 -7.32
C LYS A 17 2.09 -4.05 -5.99
N GLY A 18 1.07 -3.23 -5.72
CA GLY A 18 0.23 -3.32 -4.52
C GLY A 18 -0.39 -4.72 -4.37
N ILE A 19 -1.05 -5.20 -5.43
CA ILE A 19 -1.66 -6.55 -5.47
C ILE A 19 -0.63 -7.67 -5.26
N THR A 20 0.56 -7.53 -5.84
CA THR A 20 1.63 -8.54 -5.69
C THR A 20 2.14 -8.58 -4.24
N ALA A 21 2.38 -7.41 -3.64
CA ALA A 21 2.79 -7.30 -2.24
C ALA A 21 1.71 -7.82 -1.27
N ALA A 22 0.44 -7.48 -1.50
CA ALA A 22 -0.70 -7.97 -0.73
C ALA A 22 -0.85 -9.50 -0.83
N SER A 23 -0.69 -10.07 -2.03
CA SER A 23 -0.72 -11.53 -2.26
C SER A 23 0.42 -12.25 -1.54
N LEU A 24 1.63 -11.70 -1.57
CA LEU A 24 2.76 -12.23 -0.80
C LEU A 24 2.48 -12.18 0.71
N GLY A 25 1.94 -11.05 1.20
CA GLY A 25 1.52 -10.91 2.60
C GLY A 25 0.51 -11.96 3.01
N ARG A 26 -0.47 -12.26 2.14
CA ARG A 26 -1.45 -13.33 2.36
C ARG A 26 -0.80 -14.71 2.46
N LEU A 27 0.13 -15.05 1.58
CA LEU A 27 0.86 -16.32 1.62
C LEU A 27 1.70 -16.48 2.90
N LEU A 28 2.35 -15.39 3.34
CA LEU A 28 3.11 -15.39 4.59
C LEU A 28 2.21 -15.54 5.82
N ARG A 29 1.05 -14.86 5.85
CA ARG A 29 0.05 -15.06 6.90
C ARG A 29 -0.49 -16.50 6.93
N ASN A 30 -0.72 -17.12 5.76
CA ASN A 30 -1.10 -18.53 5.65
C ASN A 30 -0.03 -19.49 6.19
N ARG A 31 1.22 -19.06 6.33
CA ARG A 31 2.30 -19.81 6.98
C ARG A 31 2.41 -19.54 8.49
N GLY A 32 1.41 -18.90 9.09
CA GLY A 32 1.38 -18.60 10.52
C GLY A 32 2.25 -17.41 10.95
N LEU A 33 2.73 -16.61 10.00
CA LEU A 33 3.53 -15.43 10.30
C LEU A 33 2.64 -14.21 10.56
N THR A 34 3.04 -13.39 11.53
CA THR A 34 2.45 -12.04 11.70
C THR A 34 3.07 -11.10 10.67
N VAL A 35 2.24 -10.50 9.82
CA VAL A 35 2.67 -9.65 8.70
C VAL A 35 1.88 -8.35 8.69
N SER A 36 2.58 -7.23 8.52
CA SER A 36 2.02 -5.91 8.23
C SER A 36 2.58 -5.41 6.89
N ILE A 37 1.81 -4.56 6.20
CA ILE A 37 2.20 -3.90 4.95
C ILE A 37 2.21 -2.39 5.20
N GLN A 38 3.12 -1.67 4.54
CA GLN A 38 3.19 -0.22 4.55
C GLN A 38 3.47 0.29 3.13
N LYS A 39 2.72 1.29 2.70
CA LYS A 39 2.87 1.98 1.43
C LYS A 39 3.69 3.26 1.63
N PHE A 40 4.62 3.52 0.73
CA PHE A 40 5.37 4.77 0.66
C PHE A 40 5.00 5.48 -0.64
N ASP A 41 4.18 6.52 -0.55
CA ASP A 41 3.79 7.32 -1.70
C ASP A 41 4.74 8.52 -1.88
N PRO A 42 5.35 8.69 -3.07
CA PRO A 42 6.35 9.73 -3.31
C PRO A 42 5.72 11.09 -3.71
N TYR A 43 4.44 11.32 -3.40
CA TYR A 43 3.78 12.61 -3.65
C TYR A 43 4.07 13.61 -2.51
N ILE A 44 3.88 14.90 -2.78
CA ILE A 44 4.09 15.98 -1.80
C ILE A 44 2.90 16.19 -0.88
N ASN A 45 1.71 15.72 -1.27
CA ASN A 45 0.52 15.76 -0.44
C ASN A 45 0.80 15.08 0.91
N VAL A 46 0.35 15.71 2.00
CA VAL A 46 0.52 15.15 3.34
C VAL A 46 -0.31 13.88 3.50
N ASP A 47 -1.52 13.88 2.92
CA ASP A 47 -2.48 12.80 2.82
C ASP A 47 -3.23 12.92 1.48
N PRO A 48 -3.94 11.88 1.01
CA PRO A 48 -4.68 11.94 -0.25
C PRO A 48 -6.07 12.59 -0.11
N GLY A 49 -6.48 13.08 1.08
CA GLY A 49 -7.80 13.68 1.30
C GLY A 49 -8.07 14.91 0.42
N THR A 50 -7.01 15.59 -0.04
CA THR A 50 -7.12 16.72 -0.97
C THR A 50 -7.09 16.32 -2.44
N MET A 51 -6.88 15.04 -2.77
CA MET A 51 -6.81 14.56 -4.15
C MET A 51 -8.20 14.35 -4.74
N SER A 52 -8.37 14.62 -6.04
CA SER A 52 -9.63 14.37 -6.72
C SER A 52 -9.85 12.86 -6.91
N PRO A 53 -10.94 12.26 -6.38
CA PRO A 53 -11.12 10.82 -6.42
C PRO A 53 -11.39 10.29 -7.84
N TYR A 54 -11.95 11.13 -8.72
CA TYR A 54 -12.19 10.77 -10.12
C TYR A 54 -10.91 10.69 -10.97
N GLN A 55 -9.81 11.27 -10.48
CA GLN A 55 -8.52 11.29 -11.18
C GLN A 55 -7.49 10.37 -10.52
N HIS A 56 -7.51 10.26 -9.20
CA HIS A 56 -6.49 9.55 -8.42
C HIS A 56 -6.97 8.27 -7.76
N GLY A 57 -8.28 7.96 -7.83
CA GLY A 57 -8.89 6.82 -7.14
C GLY A 57 -9.45 7.19 -5.77
N GLU A 58 -10.04 6.23 -5.09
CA GLU A 58 -10.64 6.46 -3.78
C GLU A 58 -9.61 6.81 -2.70
N VAL A 59 -10.06 7.51 -1.66
CA VAL A 59 -9.31 7.71 -0.42
C VAL A 59 -9.78 6.62 0.55
N PHE A 60 -8.86 5.78 1.01
CA PHE A 60 -9.17 4.75 2.00
C PHE A 60 -9.09 5.35 3.40
N VAL A 61 -9.99 4.94 4.31
CA VAL A 61 -9.99 5.42 5.70
C VAL A 61 -9.77 4.24 6.65
N THR A 62 -8.69 4.30 7.42
CA THR A 62 -8.35 3.26 8.41
C THR A 62 -9.21 3.36 9.68
N GLY A 63 -9.18 2.33 10.53
CA GLY A 63 -9.99 2.27 11.75
C GLY A 63 -9.66 3.35 12.80
N ASP A 64 -8.50 3.99 12.70
CA ASP A 64 -8.08 5.14 13.50
C ASP A 64 -8.38 6.49 12.81
N GLY A 65 -9.00 6.48 11.63
CA GLY A 65 -9.48 7.67 10.93
C GLY A 65 -8.44 8.34 10.02
N ALA A 66 -7.29 7.70 9.75
CA ALA A 66 -6.35 8.23 8.78
C ALA A 66 -6.89 8.10 7.34
N GLU A 67 -6.80 9.16 6.57
CA GLU A 67 -7.05 9.18 5.13
C GLU A 67 -5.78 8.72 4.40
N THR A 68 -5.86 7.63 3.65
CA THR A 68 -4.71 6.96 3.03
C THR A 68 -4.94 6.68 1.55
N ASP A 69 -3.87 6.33 0.86
CA ASP A 69 -3.93 5.81 -0.50
C ASP A 69 -4.78 4.52 -0.54
N LEU A 70 -5.25 4.16 -1.72
CA LEU A 70 -6.12 3.00 -1.94
C LEU A 70 -5.41 1.64 -1.89
N ASP A 71 -4.06 1.61 -1.88
CA ASP A 71 -3.27 0.39 -1.71
C ASP A 71 -3.26 -0.16 -0.27
#